data_AF-A0A5N4B502-F1
#
_entry.id   AF-A0A5N4B502-F1
#
_cell.length_a   1.000
_cell.length_b   1.000
_cell.length_c   1.000
_cell.angle_alpha   90.00
_cell.angle_beta   90.00
_cell.angle_gamma   90.00
#
_symmetry.space_group_name_H-M   'P 1'
#
loop_
_entity.id
_entity.type
_entity.pdbx_description
1 polymer ?
#
loop_
_entity_poly.entity_id
_entity_poly.type
_entity_poly.pdbx_seq_one_letter_code
_entity_poly.pdbx_strand_id
1 'polypeptide(L)'
;YLGKQPEGPFAVDNSASAVVKRMCKYIKGSHRNVTCNNWFTSVDLIKQLLNEYGLTYLGTIRKNKREFPLDFSCPTRRPIGSSMFAFQPDITL
;
A
#
# COMPACT_ATOMS: atom_id res chain seq x y z
N TYR A 1 -17.64 -1.83 2.81
CA TYR A 1 -16.98 -2.30 4.04
C TYR A 1 -17.93 -3.25 4.73
N LEU A 2 -17.54 -4.49 4.98
CA LEU A 2 -18.44 -5.54 5.47
C LEU A 2 -18.44 -5.66 7.01
N GLY A 3 -17.59 -4.91 7.71
CA GLY A 3 -17.46 -5.03 9.17
C GLY A 3 -16.99 -6.42 9.61
N LYS A 4 -17.24 -6.74 10.89
CA LYS A 4 -17.03 -8.09 11.44
C LYS A 4 -18.19 -8.96 10.99
N GLN A 5 -17.88 -9.98 10.21
CA GLN A 5 -18.88 -10.95 9.75
C GLN A 5 -19.24 -11.92 10.89
N PRO A 6 -20.49 -12.40 10.95
CA PRO A 6 -20.88 -13.48 11.87
C PRO A 6 -20.11 -14.76 11.53
N GLU A 7 -20.04 -15.69 12.49
CA GLU A 7 -19.38 -16.98 12.25
C GLU A 7 -19.99 -17.69 11.03
N GLY A 8 -19.12 -18.19 10.16
CA GLY A 8 -19.50 -18.82 8.91
C GLY A 8 -18.41 -18.74 7.85
N PRO A 9 -18.66 -19.24 6.63
CA PRO A 9 -17.67 -19.30 5.55
C PRO A 9 -17.18 -17.92 5.09
N PHE A 10 -17.94 -16.86 5.38
CA PHE A 10 -17.60 -15.48 5.06
C PHE A 10 -16.94 -14.73 6.22
N ALA A 11 -16.70 -15.39 7.37
CA ALA A 11 -15.94 -14.86 8.50
C ALA A 11 -14.44 -14.85 8.19
N VAL A 12 -14.03 -13.95 7.29
CA VAL A 12 -12.65 -13.84 6.80
C VAL A 12 -12.02 -12.51 7.22
N ASP A 13 -10.69 -12.46 7.19
CA ASP A 13 -9.97 -11.21 7.43
C ASP A 13 -10.38 -10.14 6.40
N ASN A 14 -10.85 -9.01 6.93
CA ASN A 14 -11.27 -7.83 6.17
C ASN A 14 -10.29 -6.66 6.37
N SER A 15 -9.08 -6.93 6.88
CA SER A 15 -7.98 -5.97 6.86
C SER A 15 -7.73 -5.47 5.44
N ALA A 16 -7.28 -4.22 5.31
CA ALA A 16 -7.02 -3.61 4.02
C ALA A 16 -6.03 -4.46 3.17
N SER A 17 -5.00 -5.01 3.80
CA SER A 17 -4.04 -5.91 3.15
C SER A 17 -4.69 -7.20 2.65
N ALA A 18 -5.49 -7.88 3.48
CA ALA A 18 -6.17 -9.12 3.07
C ALA A 18 -7.15 -8.90 1.92
N VAL A 19 -7.87 -7.76 1.94
CA VAL A 19 -8.81 -7.37 0.89
C VAL A 19 -8.07 -7.16 -0.45
N VAL A 20 -6.95 -6.41 -0.46
CA VAL A 20 -6.14 -6.21 -1.66
C VAL A 20 -5.59 -7.54 -2.19
N LYS A 21 -5.03 -8.39 -1.32
CA LYS A 21 -4.49 -9.70 -1.71
C LYS A 21 -5.55 -10.60 -2.32
N ARG A 22 -6.76 -10.61 -1.77
CA ARG A 22 -7.89 -11.41 -2.29
C ARG A 22 -8.31 -10.95 -3.67
N MET A 23 -8.38 -9.64 -3.90
CA MET A 23 -8.66 -9.08 -5.22
C MET A 23 -7.52 -9.35 -6.22
N CYS A 24 -6.27 -9.16 -5.81
CA CYS A 24 -5.10 -9.34 -6.66
C CYS A 24 -4.80 -10.80 -7.01
N LYS A 25 -5.39 -11.77 -6.29
CA LYS A 25 -5.23 -13.20 -6.55
C LYS A 25 -5.51 -13.57 -8.01
N TYR A 26 -6.48 -12.92 -8.64
CA TYR A 26 -6.90 -13.22 -10.01
C TYR A 26 -6.00 -12.60 -11.09
N ILE A 27 -5.15 -11.65 -10.72
CA ILE A 27 -4.20 -10.99 -11.62
C ILE A 27 -2.75 -11.33 -11.27
N LYS A 28 -2.53 -12.33 -10.42
CA LYS A 28 -1.21 -12.81 -10.02
C LYS A 28 -0.40 -13.24 -11.26
N GLY A 29 0.87 -12.81 -11.34
CA GLY A 29 1.78 -13.12 -12.45
C GLY A 29 1.53 -12.32 -13.72
N SER A 30 0.60 -11.36 -13.70
CA SER A 30 0.30 -10.54 -14.88
C SER A 30 1.26 -9.36 -15.09
N HIS A 31 2.15 -9.09 -14.12
CA HIS A 31 3.07 -7.94 -14.17
C HIS A 31 2.38 -6.59 -14.37
N ARG A 32 1.13 -6.48 -13.91
CA ARG A 32 0.34 -5.25 -13.95
C ARG A 32 0.61 -4.37 -12.73
N ASN A 33 0.31 -3.09 -12.90
CA ASN A 33 0.32 -2.12 -11.82
C ASN A 33 -1.03 -2.06 -11.10
N VAL A 34 -1.00 -1.98 -9.77
CA VAL A 34 -2.16 -1.81 -8.91
C VAL A 34 -2.13 -0.41 -8.30
N THR A 35 -3.11 0.42 -8.65
CA THR A 35 -3.28 1.74 -8.04
C THR A 35 -4.29 1.69 -6.92
N CYS A 36 -3.94 2.19 -5.73
CA CYS A 36 -4.81 2.14 -4.56
C CYS A 36 -4.74 3.44 -3.73
N ASN A 37 -5.81 3.71 -2.97
CA ASN A 37 -5.84 4.82 -2.03
C ASN A 37 -5.02 4.50 -0.75
N ASN A 38 -4.79 5.53 0.08
CA ASN A 38 -3.98 5.39 1.30
C ASN A 38 -4.52 4.43 2.37
N TRP A 39 -5.80 4.06 2.32
CA TRP A 39 -6.38 3.08 3.23
C TRP A 39 -5.81 1.68 2.97
N PHE A 40 -5.48 1.40 1.71
CA PHE A 40 -4.97 0.13 1.23
C PHE A 40 -3.45 0.13 1.03
N THR A 41 -2.73 1.13 1.56
CA THR A 41 -1.29 1.27 1.37
C THR A 41 -0.51 0.92 2.64
N SER A 42 0.40 -0.05 2.52
CA SER A 42 1.46 -0.32 3.48
C SER A 42 2.69 -0.85 2.74
N VAL A 43 3.88 -0.59 3.27
CA VAL A 43 5.15 -1.02 2.66
C VAL A 43 5.21 -2.55 2.56
N ASP A 44 4.79 -3.26 3.61
CA ASP A 44 4.78 -4.73 3.63
C ASP A 44 3.87 -5.32 2.53
N LEU A 45 2.71 -4.71 2.29
CA LEU A 45 1.81 -5.15 1.23
C LEU A 45 2.44 -4.96 -0.15
N ILE A 46 3.09 -3.81 -0.38
CA ILE A 46 3.77 -3.52 -1.65
C ILE A 46 4.86 -4.56 -1.92
N LYS A 47 5.69 -4.88 -0.93
CA LYS A 47 6.75 -5.89 -1.05
C LYS A 47 6.19 -7.28 -1.36
N GLN A 48 5.08 -7.66 -0.73
CA GLN A 48 4.43 -8.94 -1.00
C GLN A 48 3.82 -8.99 -2.41
N LEU A 49 3.17 -7.90 -2.86
CA LEU A 49 2.65 -7.83 -4.22
C LEU A 49 3.78 -7.94 -5.26
N LEU A 50 4.92 -7.30 -5.01
CA LEU A 50 6.08 -7.37 -5.89
C LEU A 50 6.68 -8.79 -5.93
N ASN A 51 7.05 -9.32 -4.77
CA ASN A 51 7.83 -10.56 -4.66
C ASN A 51 6.99 -11.82 -4.85
N GLU A 52 5.78 -11.86 -4.29
CA GLU A 52 4.95 -13.07 -4.31
C GLU A 52 3.94 -13.07 -5.45
N TYR A 53 3.47 -11.89 -5.88
CA TYR A 53 2.42 -11.78 -6.90
C TYR A 53 2.93 -11.33 -8.27
N GLY A 54 4.15 -10.80 -8.37
CA GLY A 54 4.67 -10.21 -9.59
C GLY A 54 3.85 -9.01 -10.04
N LEU A 55 3.42 -8.16 -9.10
CA LEU A 55 2.62 -6.96 -9.33
C LEU A 55 3.33 -5.72 -8.80
N THR A 56 3.24 -4.60 -9.50
CA THR A 56 3.73 -3.31 -9.00
C THR A 56 2.59 -2.54 -8.35
N TYR A 57 2.92 -1.51 -7.56
CA TYR A 57 1.93 -0.74 -6.81
C TYR A 57 2.18 0.75 -6.91
N LEU A 58 1.10 1.52 -7.06
CA LEU A 58 1.10 2.98 -6.98
C LEU A 58 0.03 3.44 -5.98
N GLY A 59 0.37 4.31 -5.05
CA GLY A 59 -0.61 4.81 -4.10
C GLY A 59 -0.13 5.97 -3.27
N THR A 60 -1.04 6.50 -2.48
CA THR A 60 -0.74 7.58 -1.51
C THR A 60 -0.47 6.96 -0.14
N ILE A 61 0.48 7.51 0.61
CA ILE A 61 0.79 7.03 1.96
C ILE A 61 0.31 8.09 2.97
N ARG A 62 -0.30 7.63 4.08
CA ARG A 62 -0.68 8.55 5.16
C ARG A 62 0.57 9.02 5.90
N LYS A 63 0.63 10.32 6.20
CA LYS A 63 1.77 10.97 6.90
C LYS A 63 2.15 10.35 8.25
N ASN A 64 1.23 9.61 8.89
CA ASN A 64 1.43 9.02 10.21
C ASN A 64 1.93 7.56 10.17
N LYS A 65 2.27 7.04 8.99
CA LYS A 65 2.86 5.70 8.82
C LYS A 65 4.29 5.70 9.32
N ARG A 66 4.66 4.68 10.10
CA ARG A 66 5.98 4.57 10.75
C ARG A 66 7.11 4.36 9.74
N GLU A 67 6.76 3.81 8.59
CA GLU A 67 7.67 3.54 7.48
C GLU A 67 8.05 4.80 6.71
N PHE A 68 7.38 5.93 7.00
CA PHE A 68 7.61 7.20 6.33
C PHE A 68 8.66 8.02 7.09
N PRO A 69 9.77 8.46 6.44
CA PRO A 69 10.79 9.24 7.13
C PRO A 69 10.22 10.56 7.65
N LEU A 70 10.67 10.98 8.84
CA LEU A 70 10.20 12.21 9.47
C LEU A 70 10.44 13.44 8.60
N ASP A 71 11.51 13.44 7.79
CA ASP A 71 11.83 14.51 6.85
C ASP A 71 10.72 14.76 5.83
N PHE A 72 10.00 13.72 5.40
CA PHE A 72 8.87 13.86 4.48
C PHE A 72 7.58 14.30 5.20
N SER A 73 7.48 14.09 6.52
CA SER A 73 6.31 14.42 7.32
C SER A 73 6.21 15.89 7.74
N CYS A 74 7.30 16.66 7.58
CA CYS A 74 7.42 18.07 7.97
C CYS A 74 7.35 19.03 6.76
N PRO A 75 6.17 19.55 6.37
CA PRO A 75 6.03 20.46 5.23
C PRO A 75 6.53 21.89 5.52
N THR A 76 6.62 22.31 6.77
CA THR A 76 6.86 23.72 7.15
C THR A 76 8.25 24.25 6.83
N ARG A 77 9.22 23.39 6.52
CA ARG A 77 10.60 23.78 6.20
C ARG A 77 10.89 23.86 4.70
N ARG A 78 9.91 23.61 3.83
CA ARG A 78 10.12 23.46 2.40
C ARG A 78 9.45 24.56 1.57
N PRO A 79 10.07 25.02 0.47
CA PRO A 79 9.44 25.95 -0.46
C PRO A 79 8.14 25.38 -1.04
N ILE A 80 7.13 26.24 -1.24
CA ILE A 80 5.87 25.85 -1.89
C ILE A 80 6.16 25.36 -3.31
N GLY A 81 5.56 24.23 -3.69
CA GLY A 81 5.76 23.61 -5.00
C GLY A 81 7.04 22.75 -5.12
N SER A 82 7.85 22.66 -4.06
CA SER A 82 8.99 21.74 -4.04
C SER A 82 8.57 20.28 -3.75
N SER A 83 9.27 19.33 -4.37
CA SER A 83 9.13 17.89 -4.11
C SER A 83 10.44 17.31 -3.56
N MET A 84 10.32 16.16 -2.90
CA MET A 84 11.45 15.39 -2.37
C MET A 84 11.17 13.93 -2.69
N PHE A 85 12.24 13.18 -2.96
CA PHE A 85 12.14 11.78 -3.34
C PHE A 85 13.09 10.95 -2.49
N ALA A 86 12.64 9.80 -2.03
CA ALA A 86 13.47 8.80 -1.38
C ALA A 86 13.30 7.46 -2.10
N PHE A 87 14.39 6.71 -2.20
CA PHE A 87 14.37 5.43 -2.90
C PHE A 87 15.05 4.34 -2.08
N GLN A 88 14.48 3.15 -2.20
CA GLN A 88 15.06 1.85 -1.88
C GLN A 88 15.14 1.05 -3.20
N PRO A 89 15.86 -0.08 -3.24
CA PRO A 89 16.00 -0.86 -4.48
C PRO A 89 14.67 -1.21 -5.17
N ASP A 90 13.59 -1.36 -4.39
CA ASP A 90 12.28 -1.84 -4.81
C ASP A 90 11.14 -0.81 -4.67
N ILE A 91 11.38 0.34 -4.02
CA ILE A 91 10.33 1.30 -3.66
C ILE A 91 10.86 2.73 -3.83
N THR A 92 10.02 3.61 -4.39
CA THR A 92 10.26 5.07 -4.40
C THR A 92 9.10 5.77 -3.67
N LEU A 93 9.45 6.79 -2.89
CA LEU A 93 8.60 7.59 -2.02
C LEU A 93 8.71 9.08 -2.39
#